data_AF-A0A829ZCR8-F1
#
_entry.id   AF-A0A829ZCR8-F1
#
_cell.length_a   1.000
_cell.length_b   1.000
_cell.length_c   1.000
_cell.angle_alpha   90.00
_cell.angle_beta   90.00
_cell.angle_gamma   90.00
#
_symmetry.space_group_name_H-M   'P 1'
#
loop_
_entity.id
_entity.type
_entity.pdbx_description
1 polymer ?
#
loop_
_entity_poly.entity_id
_entity_poly.type
_entity_poly.pdbx_seq_one_letter_code
_entity_poly.pdbx_strand_id
1 'polypeptide(L)' 'MYEIYDKESLIEAIGNYINFYNYQRYQERYNSKAPMEIRMEAMNIVKPKQYPIAFNPRIAKYHELLNNLKTQSE' A
#
# COMPACT_ATOMS: atom_id res chain seq x y z
N MET A 1 -11.10 -23.01 13.18
CA MET A 1 -9.90 -22.37 13.77
C MET A 1 -8.72 -23.24 13.37
N TYR A 2 -7.52 -22.70 13.11
CA TYR A 2 -6.37 -23.55 12.78
C TYR A 2 -5.91 -24.30 14.02
N GLU A 3 -5.64 -25.59 13.84
CA GLU A 3 -5.03 -26.43 14.86
C GLU A 3 -3.51 -26.39 14.66
N ILE A 4 -2.78 -25.86 15.65
CA ILE A 4 -1.34 -25.57 15.55
C ILE A 4 -0.62 -26.32 16.66
N TYR A 5 0.28 -27.23 16.28
CA TYR A 5 0.95 -28.13 17.23
C TYR A 5 2.47 -28.19 17.06
N ASP A 6 2.97 -27.80 15.89
CA ASP A 6 4.38 -27.81 15.54
C ASP A 6 4.71 -26.68 14.55
N LYS A 7 5.98 -26.60 14.16
CA LYS A 7 6.45 -25.59 13.20
C LYS A 7 5.78 -25.72 11.83
N GLU A 8 5.58 -26.93 11.35
CA GLU A 8 5.05 -27.16 10.00
C GLU A 8 3.56 -26.78 9.91
N SER A 9 2.75 -27.18 10.89
CA SER A 9 1.36 -26.76 11.03
C SER A 9 1.22 -25.24 11.20
N LEU A 10 2.16 -24.58 11.88
CA LEU A 10 2.20 -23.12 11.96
C LEU A 10 2.48 -22.47 10.59
N ILE A 11 3.48 -22.97 9.85
CA ILE A 11 3.81 -22.46 8.51
C ILE A 11 2.61 -22.63 7.57
N GLU A 12 1.96 -23.80 7.61
CA GLU A 12 0.78 -24.08 6.82
C GLU A 12 -0.38 -23.15 7.19
N ALA A 13 -0.67 -22.97 8.48
CA ALA A 13 -1.73 -22.07 8.94
C ALA A 13 -1.49 -20.62 8.50
N ILE A 14 -0.23 -20.15 8.54
CA ILE A 14 0.15 -18.82 8.04
C ILE A 14 -0.07 -18.74 6.53
N GLY A 15 0.38 -19.75 5.77
CA GLY A 15 0.17 -19.81 4.32
C GLY A 15 -1.31 -19.76 3.93
N ASN A 16 -2.12 -20.56 4.62
CA ASN A 16 -3.57 -20.61 4.43
C ASN A 16 -4.24 -19.27 4.75
N TYR A 17 -3.83 -18.61 5.85
CA TYR A 17 -4.34 -17.29 6.18
C TYR A 17 -3.93 -16.22 5.15
N ILE A 18 -2.69 -16.24 4.68
CA ILE A 18 -2.23 -15.32 3.63
C ILE A 18 -3.05 -15.52 2.35
N ASN A 19 -3.31 -16.77 1.97
CA ASN A 19 -4.13 -17.10 0.81
C ASN A 19 -5.57 -16.60 0.97
N PHE A 20 -6.21 -16.88 2.11
CA PHE A 20 -7.53 -16.36 2.45
C PHE A 20 -7.56 -14.83 2.37
N TYR A 21 -6.61 -14.15 3.00
CA TYR A 21 -6.53 -12.69 3.01
C TYR A 21 -6.41 -12.14 1.58
N ASN A 22 -5.58 -12.76 0.75
CA ASN A 22 -5.29 -12.28 -0.59
C ASN A 22 -6.45 -12.48 -1.58
N TYR A 23 -7.18 -13.59 -1.47
CA TYR A 23 -8.11 -14.03 -2.52
C TYR A 23 -9.57 -14.19 -2.06
N GLN A 24 -9.83 -14.36 -0.76
CA GLN A 24 -11.17 -14.68 -0.25
C GLN A 24 -11.74 -13.59 0.66
N ARG A 25 -10.91 -12.64 1.12
CA ARG A 25 -11.32 -11.53 1.96
C ARG A 25 -11.80 -10.34 1.13
N TYR A 26 -13.07 -10.33 0.76
CA TYR A 26 -13.69 -9.21 0.05
C TYR A 26 -13.73 -7.93 0.91
N GLN A 27 -13.45 -6.78 0.29
CA GLN A 27 -13.38 -5.49 0.97
C GLN A 27 -14.43 -4.51 0.41
N GLU A 28 -15.39 -4.11 1.24
CA GLU A 28 -16.50 -3.21 0.86
C GLU A 28 -15.99 -1.89 0.25
N ARG A 29 -14.96 -1.28 0.85
CA ARG A 29 -14.32 -0.04 0.35
C ARG A 29 -13.77 -0.14 -1.07
N TYR A 30 -13.64 -1.36 -1.60
CA TYR A 30 -13.14 -1.68 -2.93
C TYR A 30 -14.21 -2.38 -3.77
N ASN A 31 -15.49 -2.07 -3.54
CA ASN A 31 -16.63 -2.66 -4.23
C ASN A 31 -16.65 -4.19 -4.10
N SER A 32 -16.36 -4.69 -2.89
CA SER A 32 -16.33 -6.11 -2.55
C SER A 32 -15.34 -6.93 -3.39
N LYS A 33 -14.20 -6.34 -3.78
CA LYS A 33 -13.07 -7.05 -4.39
C LYS A 33 -12.10 -7.57 -3.34
N ALA A 34 -11.43 -8.68 -3.66
CA ALA A 34 -10.33 -9.22 -2.89
C ALA A 34 -9.02 -8.43 -3.14
N PRO A 35 -8.07 -8.41 -2.20
CA PRO A 35 -6.82 -7.67 -2.33
C PRO A 35 -6.01 -8.00 -3.60
N MET A 36 -6.02 -9.24 -4.08
CA MET A 36 -5.31 -9.62 -5.30
C MET A 36 -5.97 -9.06 -6.56
N GLU A 37 -7.29 -8.99 -6.61
CA GLU A 37 -8.01 -8.37 -7.73
C GLU A 37 -7.64 -6.88 -7.82
N ILE A 38 -7.61 -6.17 -6.69
CA ILE A 38 -7.21 -4.76 -6.63
C ILE A 38 -5.77 -4.55 -7.07
N ARG A 39 -4.84 -5.43 -6.66
CA ARG A 39 -3.44 -5.34 -7.11
C ARG A 39 -3.31 -5.58 -8.60
N MET A 40 -4.01 -6.56 -9.14
CA MET A 40 -3.99 -6.86 -10.57
C MET A 40 -4.58 -5.71 -11.39
N GLU A 41 -5.69 -5.10 -10.94
CA GLU A 41 -6.25 -3.90 -11.55
C GLU A 41 -5.27 -2.72 -11.50
N ALA A 42 -4.61 -2.50 -10.36
CA ALA A 42 -3.63 -1.43 -10.21
C ALA A 42 -2.38 -1.65 -11.07
N MET A 43 -1.95 -2.89 -11.31
CA MET A 43 -0.83 -3.19 -12.21
C MET A 43 -1.17 -2.97 -13.68
N ASN A 44 -2.43 -3.21 -14.06
CA ASN A 44 -2.90 -3.08 -15.44
C ASN A 44 -3.39 -1.65 -15.79
N ILE A 45 -3.46 -0.75 -14.82
CA ILE A 45 -3.98 0.60 -15.05
C ILE A 45 -2.94 1.49 -15.74
N VAL A 46 -3.28 1.97 -16.94
CA VAL A 46 -2.41 2.87 -17.71
C VAL A 46 -2.32 4.26 -17.07
N LYS A 47 -3.42 4.71 -16.46
CA LYS A 47 -3.51 6.01 -15.78
C LYS A 47 -4.01 5.80 -14.35
N PRO A 48 -3.11 5.73 -13.36
CA PRO A 48 -3.52 5.53 -11.98
C PRO A 48 -4.34 6.73 -11.48
N LYS A 49 -5.31 6.44 -10.62
CA LYS A 49 -6.07 7.47 -9.92
C LYS A 49 -5.12 8.31 -9.07
N GLN A 50 -5.07 9.61 -9.36
CA GLN A 50 -4.26 10.56 -8.61
C GLN A 50 -4.98 10.96 -7.33
N TYR A 51 -4.22 10.98 -6.23
CA TYR A 51 -4.66 11.51 -4.94
C TYR A 51 -3.82 12.75 -4.65
N PRO A 52 -4.19 13.92 -5.21
CA PRO A 52 -3.38 15.12 -5.07
C PRO A 52 -3.26 15.49 -3.59
N ILE A 53 -2.03 15.78 -3.17
CA ILE A 53 -1.78 16.32 -1.84
C ILE A 53 -2.17 17.80 -1.88
N ALA A 54 -2.98 18.23 -0.91
CA ALA A 54 -3.36 19.63 -0.81
C ALA A 54 -2.11 20.52 -0.62
N PHE A 55 -2.09 21.69 -1.25
CA PHE A 55 -0.99 22.63 -1.11
C PHE A 55 -0.81 23.02 0.36
N ASN A 56 0.42 22.87 0.86
CA ASN A 56 0.79 23.30 2.21
C ASN A 56 1.83 24.42 2.12
N PRO A 57 1.48 25.67 2.49
CA PRO A 57 2.39 26.81 2.43
C PRO A 57 3.68 26.61 3.23
N ARG A 58 3.63 25.86 4.34
CA ARG A 58 4.82 25.58 5.17
C ARG A 58 5.81 24.68 4.46
N ILE A 59 5.31 23.68 3.73
CA ILE A 59 6.14 22.77 2.93
C ILE A 59 6.79 23.55 1.79
N ALA A 60 6.03 24.40 1.09
CA ALA A 60 6.57 25.25 0.03
C ALA A 60 7.71 26.15 0.53
N LYS A 61 7.50 26.87 1.64
CA LYS A 61 8.51 27.72 2.27
C LYS A 61 9.76 26.94 2.70
N TYR A 62 9.59 25.72 3.18
CA TYR A 62 10.72 24.85 3.54
C TYR A 62 11.54 24.44 2.30
N HIS A 63 10.89 24.08 1.20
CA HIS A 63 11.58 23.78 -0.05
C HIS A 63 12.35 25.00 -0.61
N GLU A 64 11.78 26.20 -0.52
CA GLU A 64 12.48 27.45 -0.88
C GLU A 64 13.75 27.65 -0.04
N LEU A 65 13.65 27.47 1.28
CA LEU A 65 14.80 27.55 2.18
C LEU A 65 15.90 26.55 1.78
N LEU A 66 15.52 25.29 1.53
CA LEU A 66 16.47 24.25 1.12
C LEU A 66 17.16 24.60 -0.20
N ASN A 67 16.44 25.16 -1.16
CA ASN A 67 17.01 25.56 -2.44
C ASN A 67 18.02 26.70 -2.24
N ASN A 68 17.67 27.72 -1.46
CA ASN A 68 18.56 28.86 -1.17
C ASN A 68 19.85 28.44 -0.46
N LEU A 69 19.78 27.45 0.45
CA LEU A 69 20.96 26.90 1.10
C LEU A 69 21.90 26.19 0.11
N LYS A 70 21.35 25.48 -0.88
CA LYS A 70 22.15 24.83 -1.92
C LYS A 70 22.86 25.85 -2.81
N THR A 71 22.18 26.91 -3.23
CA THR A 71 22.77 27.96 -4.09
C THR A 71 23.83 28.80 -3.38
N GLN A 72 23.83 28.86 -2.04
CA GLN A 72 24.88 29.53 -1.26
C GLN A 72 26.13 28.67 -1.04
N SER A 73 26.06 27.37 -1.38
CA SER A 73 27.14 26.41 -1.22
C SER A 73 27.99 26.23 -2.49
N GLU A 74 27.59 26.85 -3.60
CA GLU A 74 28.25 26.88 -4.92
C GLU A 74 28.95 28.23 -5.14
#